data_AF-A0A2N9MXL3-F1
#
_entry.id   AF-A0A2N9MXL3-F1
#
_cell.length_a   1.000
_cell.length_b   1.000
_cell.length_c   1.000
_cell.angle_alpha   90.00
_cell.angle_beta   90.00
_cell.angle_gamma   90.00
#
_symmetry.space_group_name_H-M   'P 1'
#
loop_
_entity.id
_entity.type
_entity.pdbx_description
1 polymer ?
#
loop_
_entity_poly.entity_id
_entity_poly.type
_entity_poly.pdbx_seq_one_letter_code
_entity_poly.pdbx_strand_id
1 'polypeptide(L)'
;MARLLQWLLPKTDEHLSDEQIIAAIDGDSPAAFSAHAARHLDSCWQCLARRQQLQDTIVRVVDYQRELVAPFLPPPPRGEDRFIARLDRQVQSAGQRRWPRFVLLVRSLGMPPMNPVLASTIVVLIAVSTLLLIWSRTRPSISASQFLERAKVWDESPGNGEPGVVYQRIRIRAPQQTIESTVYRDVQRHRRPRTNSPHEEEQQLERTLSLAGISWDEPLSAIAFKQWHDRQGIKRDEIARSGDDLVTLTTTVAEGTIADESLTVRKADFHPVAKSVHFREAGTIEIAELDYAVLGWNAVNDSLFEPLSSGPGATPPRLAIPSLPTREELDEAELQARLVLSRLNADSTEQLQFSRSAKAIVINGVVETKERKNSLLAQLRPLPHVMSSIFSLEELSARGASQPSSLASVQEYSDVARPSPLEELFRRHARTQTEVSSVSRQVLDAALAVQQESSAVTELWQRFGPDSDLNEPAQAALKELLETHSRKLSDGLDAEEQAVHAINLLESSPPGSLPALEADKPQTLTAAAARNRALCSELIAGAQSSPRPAHAITSNILTSIEELRRLARNSLSTTIR
;
A
#
# COMPACT_ATOMS: atom_id res chain seq x y z
N MET A 1 -4.26 28.45 25.46
CA MET A 1 -4.30 27.33 26.43
C MET A 1 -5.42 26.32 26.17
N ALA A 2 -6.61 26.72 25.69
CA ALA A 2 -7.70 25.77 25.38
C ALA A 2 -7.37 24.72 24.28
N ARG A 3 -6.57 25.07 23.26
CA ARG A 3 -6.11 24.14 22.21
C ARG A 3 -5.09 23.09 22.68
N LEU A 4 -4.34 23.37 23.75
CA LEU A 4 -3.37 22.43 24.34
C LEU A 4 -4.04 21.37 25.22
N LEU A 5 -5.22 21.68 25.76
CA LEU A 5 -6.01 20.76 26.59
C LEU A 5 -6.80 19.75 25.77
N GLN A 6 -7.14 20.07 24.52
CA GLN A 6 -7.80 19.12 23.60
C GLN A 6 -6.84 18.02 23.10
N TRP A 7 -5.53 18.25 23.22
CA TRP A 7 -4.47 17.28 22.90
C TRP A 7 -4.25 16.23 24.01
N LEU A 8 -4.77 16.45 25.21
CA LEU A 8 -4.42 15.67 26.42
C LEU A 8 -5.48 14.65 26.83
N LEU A 9 -6.62 14.54 26.13
CA LEU A 9 -7.67 13.58 26.42
C LEU A 9 -8.30 13.01 25.13
N PRO A 10 -7.69 12.00 24.49
CA PRO A 10 -8.35 11.27 23.42
C PRO A 10 -9.33 10.23 24.00
N LYS A 11 -10.52 10.17 23.41
CA LYS A 11 -11.46 9.05 23.56
C LYS A 11 -10.78 7.78 23.04
N THR A 12 -11.00 6.67 23.71
CA THR A 12 -10.31 5.39 23.47
C THR A 12 -10.66 4.68 22.16
N ASP A 13 -11.56 5.24 21.33
CA ASP A 13 -12.07 4.61 20.10
C ASP A 13 -11.88 5.46 18.82
N GLU A 14 -11.10 6.54 18.85
CA GLU A 14 -10.91 7.46 17.71
C GLU A 14 -9.52 7.27 17.08
N HIS A 15 -9.46 7.15 15.75
CA HIS A 15 -8.22 6.93 14.99
C HIS A 15 -7.28 8.15 15.05
N LEU A 16 -5.96 7.93 14.93
CA LEU A 16 -4.98 9.01 14.79
C LEU A 16 -5.20 9.78 13.48
N SER A 17 -5.13 11.12 13.55
CA SER A 17 -5.14 11.97 12.35
C SER A 17 -3.82 11.89 11.57
N ASP A 18 -3.82 12.32 10.32
CA ASP A 18 -2.61 12.32 9.50
C ASP A 18 -1.51 13.21 10.10
N GLU A 19 -1.85 14.37 10.67
CA GLU A 19 -0.88 15.24 11.34
C GLU A 19 -0.24 14.58 12.55
N GLN A 20 -1.01 13.77 13.27
CA GLN A 20 -0.56 13.01 14.42
C GLN A 20 0.36 11.85 14.02
N ILE A 21 0.06 11.19 12.90
CA ILE A 21 0.89 10.13 12.32
C ILE A 21 2.20 10.73 11.79
N ILE A 22 2.14 11.86 11.08
CA ILE A 22 3.33 12.55 10.56
C ILE A 22 4.22 13.05 11.72
N ALA A 23 3.63 13.69 12.74
CA ALA A 23 4.39 14.11 13.92
C ALA A 23 5.01 12.95 14.70
N ALA A 24 4.43 11.74 14.61
CA ALA A 24 5.02 10.52 15.16
C ALA A 24 6.15 9.95 14.28
N ILE A 25 6.05 10.09 12.95
CA ILE A 25 7.12 9.73 12.00
C ILE A 25 8.33 10.66 12.16
N ASP A 26 8.10 11.97 12.29
CA ASP A 26 9.15 13.00 12.35
C ASP A 26 9.82 13.10 13.73
N GLY A 27 9.22 12.50 14.77
CA GLY A 27 9.74 12.56 16.14
C GLY A 27 9.49 13.89 16.87
N ASP A 28 8.75 14.83 16.26
CA ASP A 28 8.47 16.18 16.77
C ASP A 28 7.35 16.24 17.83
N SER A 29 7.00 15.08 18.40
CA SER A 29 5.91 14.93 19.35
C SER A 29 6.37 14.98 20.82
N PRO A 30 5.62 15.63 21.74
CA PRO A 30 5.82 15.48 23.18
C PRO A 30 5.81 13.99 23.62
N ALA A 31 6.68 13.60 24.55
CA ALA A 31 6.91 12.20 24.94
C ALA A 31 5.64 11.41 25.38
N ALA A 32 4.65 12.10 25.96
CA ALA A 32 3.39 11.46 26.36
C ALA A 32 2.48 11.14 25.16
N PHE A 33 2.53 11.98 24.12
CA PHE A 33 1.78 11.79 22.89
C PHE A 33 2.42 10.70 22.02
N SER A 34 3.75 10.68 21.91
CA SER A 34 4.46 9.63 21.17
C SER A 34 4.20 8.24 21.76
N ALA A 35 4.14 8.10 23.08
CA ALA A 35 3.79 6.84 23.73
C ALA A 35 2.32 6.42 23.54
N HIS A 36 1.40 7.36 23.31
CA HIS A 36 0.00 7.06 22.98
C HIS A 36 -0.16 6.71 21.50
N ALA A 37 0.41 7.51 20.61
CA ALA A 37 0.42 7.28 19.18
C ALA A 37 1.09 5.94 18.84
N ALA A 38 2.22 5.60 19.50
CA ALA A 38 2.86 4.29 19.35
C ALA A 38 1.92 3.15 19.73
N ARG A 39 1.29 3.20 20.93
CA ARG A 39 0.32 2.17 21.35
C ARG A 39 -0.90 2.06 20.44
N HIS A 40 -1.38 3.18 19.90
CA HIS A 40 -2.52 3.18 18.98
C HIS A 40 -2.11 2.63 17.60
N LEU A 41 -0.93 2.98 17.11
CA LEU A 41 -0.35 2.38 15.90
C LEU A 41 -0.13 0.88 16.09
N ASP A 42 0.27 0.41 17.26
CA ASP A 42 0.46 -1.03 17.51
C ASP A 42 -0.84 -1.83 17.57
N SER A 43 -1.99 -1.17 17.77
CA SER A 43 -3.30 -1.83 17.93
C SER A 43 -4.28 -1.56 16.79
N CYS A 44 -4.09 -0.51 15.99
CA CYS A 44 -5.03 -0.09 14.96
C CYS A 44 -4.50 -0.27 13.53
N TRP A 45 -5.05 -1.25 12.81
CA TRP A 45 -4.71 -1.54 11.41
C TRP A 45 -4.93 -0.37 10.45
N GLN A 46 -5.98 0.44 10.65
CA GLN A 46 -6.25 1.59 9.79
C GLN A 46 -5.15 2.65 9.91
N CYS A 47 -4.69 2.95 11.13
CA CYS A 47 -3.60 3.89 11.35
C CYS A 47 -2.24 3.32 10.89
N LEU A 48 -2.02 2.01 10.98
CA LEU A 48 -0.83 1.36 10.40
C LEU A 48 -0.78 1.45 8.88
N ALA A 49 -1.88 1.09 8.21
CA ALA A 49 -1.99 1.18 6.76
C ALA A 49 -1.84 2.65 6.30
N ARG A 50 -2.43 3.59 7.04
CA ARG A 50 -2.28 5.03 6.76
C ARG A 50 -0.84 5.51 6.95
N ARG A 51 -0.15 5.07 8.02
CA ARG A 51 1.27 5.37 8.25
C ARG A 51 2.14 4.86 7.09
N GLN A 52 1.93 3.63 6.64
CA GLN A 52 2.67 3.06 5.51
C GLN A 52 2.42 3.86 4.23
N GLN A 53 1.16 4.22 3.94
CA GLN A 53 0.82 5.04 2.77
C GLN A 53 1.51 6.41 2.79
N LEU A 54 1.59 7.05 3.96
CA LEU A 54 2.28 8.33 4.13
C LEU A 54 3.79 8.17 3.93
N GLN A 55 4.41 7.13 4.48
CA GLN A 55 5.83 6.82 4.28
C GLN A 55 6.17 6.55 2.79
N ASP A 56 5.36 5.75 2.11
CA ASP A 56 5.51 5.48 0.67
C ASP A 56 5.38 6.76 -0.16
N THR A 57 4.48 7.66 0.24
CA THR A 57 4.29 8.96 -0.42
C THR A 57 5.52 9.84 -0.23
N ILE A 58 6.09 9.89 0.97
CA ILE A 58 7.34 10.63 1.26
C ILE A 58 8.48 10.12 0.37
N VAL A 59 8.63 8.80 0.26
CA VAL A 59 9.65 8.18 -0.61
C VAL A 59 9.46 8.62 -2.06
N ARG A 60 8.24 8.52 -2.60
CA ARG A 60 7.93 8.94 -3.98
C ARG A 60 8.21 10.42 -4.24
N VAL A 61 7.93 11.30 -3.28
CA VAL A 61 8.22 12.74 -3.41
C VAL A 61 9.73 12.99 -3.42
N VAL A 62 10.49 12.29 -2.57
CA VAL A 62 11.95 12.38 -2.53
C VAL A 62 12.56 11.85 -3.83
N ASP A 63 12.07 10.73 -4.35
CA ASP A 63 12.53 10.15 -5.61
C ASP A 63 12.18 11.06 -6.80
N TYR A 64 10.96 11.60 -6.84
CA TYR A 64 10.55 12.62 -7.81
C TYR A 64 11.47 13.85 -7.76
N GLN A 65 11.78 14.35 -6.56
CA GLN A 65 12.68 15.49 -6.40
C GLN A 65 14.11 15.14 -6.86
N ARG A 66 14.60 13.94 -6.57
CA ARG A 66 15.94 13.49 -6.97
C ARG A 66 16.06 13.29 -8.48
N GLU A 67 15.05 12.73 -9.13
CA GLU A 67 15.10 12.38 -10.56
C GLU A 67 14.73 13.55 -11.48
N LEU A 68 13.73 14.34 -11.11
CA LEU A 68 13.15 15.36 -12.00
C LEU A 68 13.51 16.79 -11.60
N VAL A 69 13.88 17.06 -10.34
CA VAL A 69 14.18 18.42 -9.86
C VAL A 69 15.68 18.63 -9.64
N ALA A 70 16.38 17.68 -9.04
CA ALA A 70 17.81 17.79 -8.74
C ALA A 70 18.72 18.07 -9.95
N PRO A 71 18.46 17.53 -11.16
CA PRO A 71 19.26 17.87 -12.35
C PRO A 71 19.16 19.35 -12.79
N PHE A 72 18.13 20.07 -12.33
CA PHE A 72 17.86 21.46 -12.70
C PHE A 72 18.12 22.45 -11.56
N LEU A 73 18.52 21.96 -10.38
CA LEU A 73 18.94 22.82 -9.28
C LEU A 73 20.43 23.20 -9.45
N PRO A 74 20.81 24.47 -9.26
CA PRO A 74 22.21 24.84 -9.24
C PRO A 74 22.91 24.09 -8.09
N PRO A 75 24.16 23.63 -8.27
CA PRO A 75 24.89 22.95 -7.21
C PRO A 75 24.94 23.85 -5.96
N PRO A 76 24.78 23.29 -4.75
CA PRO A 76 24.77 24.08 -3.53
C PRO A 76 26.07 24.91 -3.45
N PRO A 77 25.99 26.18 -2.99
CA PRO A 77 27.20 26.97 -2.78
C PRO A 77 28.11 26.22 -1.80
N ARG A 78 29.45 26.35 -1.98
CA ARG A 78 30.54 25.73 -1.18
C ARG A 78 30.55 26.06 0.33
N GLY A 79 29.42 26.46 0.89
CA GLY A 79 29.18 26.66 2.32
C GLY A 79 29.09 25.37 3.11
N GLU A 80 28.67 24.26 2.50
CA GLU A 80 28.61 22.94 3.15
C GLU A 80 30.00 22.47 3.59
N ASP A 81 31.03 22.59 2.74
CA ASP A 81 32.41 22.27 3.11
C ASP A 81 32.89 23.08 4.32
N ARG A 82 32.48 24.36 4.41
CA ARG A 82 32.81 25.23 5.55
C ARG A 82 32.04 24.87 6.81
N PHE A 83 30.82 24.37 6.68
CA PHE A 83 29.99 23.92 7.80
C PHE A 83 30.49 22.58 8.34
N ILE A 84 30.75 21.61 7.47
CA ILE A 84 31.37 20.33 7.82
C ILE A 84 32.76 20.56 8.45
N ALA A 85 33.58 21.46 7.89
CA ALA A 85 34.87 21.81 8.50
C ALA A 85 34.74 22.49 9.87
N ARG A 86 33.64 23.22 10.14
CA ARG A 86 33.35 23.79 11.48
C ARG A 86 32.86 22.71 12.44
N LEU A 87 32.01 21.79 11.99
CA LEU A 87 31.52 20.64 12.76
C LEU A 87 32.67 19.72 13.15
N ASP A 88 33.56 19.37 12.22
CA ASP A 88 34.76 18.58 12.50
C ASP A 88 35.67 19.27 13.50
N ARG A 89 35.85 20.59 13.38
CA ARG A 89 36.62 21.38 14.35
C ARG A 89 35.94 21.40 15.73
N GLN A 90 34.61 21.35 15.79
CA GLN A 90 33.85 21.30 17.04
C GLN A 90 33.87 19.90 17.67
N VAL A 91 33.75 18.84 16.88
CA VAL A 91 33.85 17.44 17.32
C VAL A 91 35.27 17.12 17.80
N GLN A 92 36.30 17.62 17.13
CA GLN A 92 37.69 17.51 17.59
C GLN A 92 37.93 18.29 18.90
N SER A 93 37.25 19.43 19.09
CA SER A 93 37.29 20.17 20.37
C SER A 93 36.48 19.51 21.51
N ALA A 94 35.48 18.69 21.16
CA ALA A 94 34.66 17.93 22.10
C ALA A 94 35.31 16.59 22.53
N GLY A 95 36.22 16.04 21.71
CA GLY A 95 36.96 14.81 21.96
C GLY A 95 38.16 14.92 22.92
N GLN A 96 38.56 16.14 23.32
CA GLN A 96 39.61 16.32 24.33
C GLN A 96 39.05 16.32 25.76
N ARG A 97 38.94 15.10 26.29
CA ARG A 97 39.36 14.75 27.66
C ARG A 97 38.76 15.59 28.79
N ARG A 98 37.45 15.43 29.02
CA ARG A 98 36.85 15.66 30.34
C ARG A 98 37.06 14.41 31.22
N TRP A 99 38.29 14.19 31.66
CA TRP A 99 38.52 13.59 32.97
C TRP A 99 38.82 14.72 33.96
N PRO A 100 38.26 14.66 35.17
CA PRO A 100 37.82 15.85 35.88
C PRO A 100 38.93 16.44 36.75
N ARG A 101 38.76 17.72 37.06
CA ARG A 101 39.50 18.53 38.05
C ARG A 101 39.49 17.94 39.49
N PHE A 102 39.09 16.69 39.69
CA PHE A 102 39.00 16.03 40.99
C PHE A 102 40.35 15.50 41.49
N VAL A 103 41.32 15.22 40.61
CA VAL A 103 42.67 14.77 41.03
C VAL A 103 43.50 15.91 41.64
N LEU A 104 43.12 17.17 41.42
CA LEU A 104 43.82 18.33 42.01
C LEU A 104 43.22 18.81 43.35
N LEU A 105 42.03 18.34 43.76
CA LEU A 105 41.41 18.77 45.03
C LEU A 105 41.88 17.94 46.24
N VAL A 106 42.39 16.72 46.02
CA VAL A 106 42.85 15.83 47.12
C VAL A 106 44.22 16.26 47.67
N ARG A 107 44.90 17.22 47.05
CA ARG A 107 46.18 17.76 47.54
C ARG A 107 46.04 19.01 48.42
N SER A 108 44.83 19.53 48.63
CA SER A 108 44.58 20.76 49.43
C SER A 108 43.90 20.54 50.78
N LEU A 109 43.65 19.30 51.21
CA LEU A 109 43.27 19.00 52.59
C LEU A 109 44.47 18.40 53.34
N GLY A 110 45.08 19.20 54.20
CA GLY A 110 46.14 18.76 55.11
C GLY A 110 45.60 17.71 56.08
N MET A 111 46.04 16.47 55.92
CA MET A 111 45.78 15.40 56.88
C MET A 111 46.76 15.53 58.06
N PRO A 112 46.30 15.44 59.32
CA PRO A 112 47.18 15.41 60.49
C PRO A 112 48.05 14.15 60.50
N PRO A 113 49.18 14.13 61.24
CA PRO A 113 50.06 12.95 61.31
C PRO A 113 49.34 11.78 61.99
N MET A 114 48.74 10.90 61.18
CA MET A 114 48.14 9.65 61.62
C MET A 114 49.20 8.55 61.74
N ASN A 115 49.04 7.71 62.77
CA ASN A 115 49.86 6.52 63.02
C ASN A 115 49.91 5.63 61.75
N PRO A 116 51.10 5.19 61.28
CA PRO A 116 51.27 4.47 60.01
C PRO A 116 50.40 3.20 59.88
N VAL A 117 50.05 2.57 61.01
CA VAL A 117 49.17 1.40 61.02
C VAL A 117 47.74 1.77 60.57
N LEU A 118 47.19 2.89 61.03
CA LEU A 118 45.84 3.36 60.64
C LEU A 118 45.77 3.88 59.20
N ALA A 119 46.86 4.43 58.68
CA ALA A 119 46.92 4.86 57.28
C ALA A 119 46.88 3.65 56.33
N SER A 120 47.58 2.57 56.66
CA SER A 120 47.60 1.35 55.86
C SER A 120 46.23 0.67 55.79
N THR A 121 45.49 0.62 56.90
CA THR A 121 44.16 -0.02 56.96
C THR A 121 43.12 0.76 56.18
N ILE A 122 43.17 2.10 56.21
CA ILE A 122 42.27 2.96 55.43
C ILE A 122 42.51 2.80 53.93
N VAL A 123 43.77 2.76 53.49
CA VAL A 123 44.09 2.57 52.06
C VAL A 123 43.62 1.20 51.58
N VAL A 124 43.83 0.14 52.38
CA VAL A 124 43.33 -1.20 52.05
C VAL A 124 41.80 -1.24 52.04
N LEU A 125 41.12 -0.61 53.01
CA LEU A 125 39.65 -0.55 53.03
C LEU A 125 39.09 0.24 51.84
N ILE A 126 39.74 1.33 51.43
CA ILE A 126 39.34 2.09 50.24
C ILE A 126 39.62 1.29 48.97
N ALA A 127 40.76 0.60 48.88
CA ALA A 127 41.07 -0.27 47.74
C ALA A 127 40.08 -1.44 47.64
N VAL A 128 39.73 -2.07 48.76
CA VAL A 128 38.75 -3.15 48.84
C VAL A 128 37.34 -2.62 48.56
N SER A 129 36.95 -1.46 49.08
CA SER A 129 35.62 -0.88 48.82
C SER A 129 35.47 -0.40 47.39
N THR A 130 36.52 0.16 46.78
CA THR A 130 36.54 0.54 45.37
C THR A 130 36.53 -0.69 44.47
N LEU A 131 37.30 -1.75 44.78
CA LEU A 131 37.21 -3.03 44.10
C LEU A 131 35.82 -3.65 44.22
N LEU A 132 35.19 -3.63 45.39
CA LEU A 132 33.81 -4.10 45.62
C LEU A 132 32.77 -3.24 44.89
N LEU A 133 32.95 -1.92 44.82
CA LEU A 133 32.10 -1.00 44.05
C LEU A 133 32.22 -1.23 42.55
N ILE A 134 33.44 -1.48 42.05
CA ILE A 134 33.68 -1.82 40.65
C ILE A 134 33.05 -3.19 40.36
N TRP A 135 33.31 -4.21 41.19
CA TRP A 135 32.73 -5.55 41.04
C TRP A 135 31.22 -5.58 41.13
N SER A 136 30.61 -4.79 42.01
CA SER A 136 29.14 -4.73 42.16
C SER A 136 28.48 -3.97 41.01
N ARG A 137 29.13 -2.95 40.44
CA ARG A 137 28.65 -2.29 39.22
C ARG A 137 28.77 -3.14 37.96
N THR A 138 29.70 -4.11 37.93
CA THR A 138 29.86 -5.05 36.82
C THR A 138 29.03 -6.32 36.94
N ARG A 139 28.19 -6.49 37.97
CA ARG A 139 27.26 -7.63 38.01
C ARG A 139 26.12 -7.37 37.02
N PRO A 140 25.98 -8.15 35.93
CA PRO A 140 24.84 -8.01 35.05
C PRO A 140 23.55 -8.25 35.85
N SER A 141 22.53 -7.43 35.60
CA SER A 141 21.27 -7.45 36.37
C SER A 141 20.43 -8.73 36.17
N ILE A 142 20.87 -9.63 35.29
CA ILE A 142 20.21 -10.89 34.89
C ILE A 142 21.33 -11.88 34.51
N SER A 143 21.28 -13.14 34.92
CA SER A 143 22.24 -14.18 34.46
C SER A 143 21.91 -14.68 33.05
N ALA A 144 22.87 -15.26 32.33
CA ALA A 144 22.64 -15.86 31.00
C ALA A 144 21.51 -16.92 31.03
N SER A 145 21.48 -17.75 32.07
CA SER A 145 20.39 -18.70 32.29
C SER A 145 19.02 -18.04 32.47
N GLN A 146 18.93 -16.95 33.23
CA GLN A 146 17.68 -16.21 33.42
C GLN A 146 17.26 -15.48 32.15
N PHE A 147 18.21 -14.96 31.38
CA PHE A 147 17.97 -14.36 30.08
C PHE A 147 17.34 -15.37 29.11
N LEU A 148 17.98 -16.54 28.97
CA LEU A 148 17.52 -17.60 28.07
C LEU A 148 16.18 -18.19 28.50
N GLU A 149 15.93 -18.33 29.80
CA GLU A 149 14.64 -18.85 30.26
C GLU A 149 13.49 -17.88 29.95
N ARG A 150 13.71 -16.56 30.10
CA ARG A 150 12.70 -15.56 29.75
C ARG A 150 12.45 -15.47 28.24
N ALA A 151 13.52 -15.50 27.45
CA ALA A 151 13.41 -15.51 25.99
C ALA A 151 12.71 -16.80 25.49
N LYS A 152 12.98 -17.94 26.14
CA LYS A 152 12.27 -19.20 25.88
C LYS A 152 10.77 -19.11 26.17
N VAL A 153 10.39 -18.52 27.31
CA VAL A 153 8.97 -18.33 27.66
C VAL A 153 8.24 -17.50 26.60
N TRP A 154 8.90 -16.49 26.04
CA TRP A 154 8.35 -15.72 24.93
C TRP A 154 8.15 -16.61 23.67
N ASP A 155 9.15 -17.40 23.29
CA ASP A 155 9.11 -18.32 22.14
C ASP A 155 8.01 -19.40 22.24
N GLU A 156 7.66 -19.82 23.46
CA GLU A 156 6.62 -20.83 23.75
C GLU A 156 5.19 -20.27 23.63
N SER A 157 5.00 -18.96 23.79
CA SER A 157 3.67 -18.32 23.77
C SER A 157 3.72 -16.91 23.17
N PRO A 158 4.08 -16.77 21.88
CA PRO A 158 4.07 -15.48 21.21
C PRO A 158 2.66 -14.88 21.21
N GLY A 159 2.55 -13.58 21.53
CA GLY A 159 1.25 -12.88 21.56
C GLY A 159 0.34 -13.31 22.73
N ASN A 160 0.91 -13.62 23.89
CA ASN A 160 0.16 -14.02 25.11
C ASN A 160 -0.67 -15.31 24.95
N GLY A 161 -0.35 -16.16 23.97
CA GLY A 161 -1.02 -17.45 23.76
C GLY A 161 -2.37 -17.34 23.03
N GLU A 162 -2.69 -16.20 22.42
CA GLU A 162 -3.87 -16.09 21.56
C GLU A 162 -3.71 -16.95 20.29
N PRO A 163 -4.77 -17.66 19.85
CA PRO A 163 -4.72 -18.45 18.63
C PRO A 163 -4.54 -17.53 17.42
N GLY A 164 -3.48 -17.75 16.66
CA GLY A 164 -3.18 -16.94 15.49
C GLY A 164 -1.96 -17.41 14.73
N VAL A 165 -1.52 -16.56 13.81
CA VAL A 165 -0.36 -16.76 12.95
C VAL A 165 0.64 -15.65 13.23
N VAL A 166 1.84 -16.04 13.63
CA VAL A 166 3.00 -15.16 13.68
C VAL A 166 3.42 -14.83 12.25
N TYR A 167 3.44 -13.54 11.94
CA TYR A 167 4.06 -12.96 10.77
C TYR A 167 5.36 -12.29 11.22
N GLN A 168 6.49 -12.67 10.61
CA GLN A 168 7.79 -12.10 10.93
C GLN A 168 8.57 -11.83 9.65
N ARG A 169 8.96 -10.58 9.41
CA ARG A 169 9.84 -10.20 8.31
C ARG A 169 11.24 -9.97 8.84
N ILE A 170 12.22 -10.62 8.25
CA ILE A 170 13.61 -10.61 8.71
C ILE A 170 14.56 -10.22 7.58
N ARG A 171 15.69 -9.64 7.95
CA ARG A 171 16.83 -9.43 7.07
C ARG A 171 17.94 -10.38 7.48
N ILE A 172 18.39 -11.21 6.55
CA ILE A 172 19.54 -12.11 6.73
C ILE A 172 20.70 -11.54 5.93
N ARG A 173 21.78 -11.18 6.63
CA ARG A 173 23.03 -10.72 6.06
C ARG A 173 24.07 -11.83 6.23
N ALA A 174 24.48 -12.42 5.11
CA ALA A 174 25.58 -13.37 5.03
C ALA A 174 26.78 -12.72 4.28
N PRO A 175 27.99 -13.31 4.33
CA PRO A 175 29.16 -12.71 3.70
C PRO A 175 29.04 -12.48 2.19
N GLN A 176 28.24 -13.31 1.51
CA GLN A 176 28.09 -13.28 0.05
C GLN A 176 26.81 -12.57 -0.41
N GLN A 177 25.81 -12.39 0.47
CA GLN A 177 24.49 -11.86 0.09
C GLN A 177 23.69 -11.32 1.28
N THR A 178 22.75 -10.42 1.01
CA THR A 178 21.74 -9.96 1.96
C THR A 178 20.36 -10.20 1.37
N ILE A 179 19.48 -10.88 2.10
CA ILE A 179 18.12 -11.21 1.66
C ILE A 179 17.11 -10.78 2.73
N GLU A 180 15.96 -10.28 2.30
CA GLU A 180 14.79 -10.09 3.16
C GLU A 180 13.86 -11.29 2.97
N SER A 181 13.50 -11.94 4.08
CA SER A 181 12.64 -13.14 4.09
C SER A 181 11.43 -12.90 4.99
N THR A 182 10.32 -13.52 4.63
CA THR A 182 9.06 -13.44 5.36
C THR A 182 8.68 -14.83 5.85
N VAL A 183 8.49 -14.95 7.16
CA VAL A 183 8.18 -16.20 7.85
C VAL A 183 6.76 -16.13 8.40
N TYR A 184 5.98 -17.18 8.14
CA TYR A 184 4.65 -17.38 8.70
C TYR A 184 4.66 -18.61 9.61
N ARG A 185 4.19 -18.49 10.84
CA ARG A 185 4.14 -19.61 11.79
C ARG A 185 2.84 -19.64 12.56
N ASP A 186 2.25 -20.81 12.71
CA ASP A 186 1.13 -21.02 13.63
C ASP A 186 1.62 -20.85 15.09
N VAL A 187 1.01 -19.94 15.86
CA VAL A 187 1.31 -19.75 17.29
C VAL A 187 1.20 -21.06 18.06
N GLN A 188 0.25 -21.91 17.69
CA GLN A 188 0.00 -23.19 18.33
C GLN A 188 0.82 -24.34 17.74
N ARG A 189 1.63 -24.06 16.69
CA ARG A 189 2.49 -25.02 15.99
C ARG A 189 1.76 -26.27 15.45
N HIS A 190 0.44 -26.20 15.23
CA HIS A 190 -0.34 -27.31 14.66
C HIS A 190 -0.20 -27.38 13.15
N ARG A 191 -0.08 -26.22 12.48
CA ARG A 191 0.06 -26.14 11.04
C ARG A 191 1.45 -25.71 10.63
N ARG A 192 2.00 -26.35 9.60
CA ARG A 192 3.23 -25.89 8.95
C ARG A 192 2.88 -24.97 7.78
N PRO A 193 3.62 -23.87 7.60
CA PRO A 193 3.47 -23.04 6.42
C PRO A 193 3.80 -23.89 5.18
N ARG A 194 3.06 -23.69 4.09
CA ARG A 194 3.40 -24.28 2.79
C ARG A 194 4.63 -23.57 2.27
N THR A 195 5.73 -24.31 2.15
CA THR A 195 6.93 -23.83 1.48
C THR A 195 6.61 -23.65 0.00
N ASN A 196 6.36 -22.41 -0.43
CA ASN A 196 6.39 -22.09 -1.86
C ASN A 196 7.81 -22.38 -2.33
N SER A 197 7.97 -23.16 -3.42
CA SER A 197 9.28 -23.60 -3.91
C SER A 197 10.25 -22.42 -3.98
N PRO A 198 11.32 -22.40 -3.17
CA PRO A 198 12.17 -21.22 -3.06
C PRO A 198 12.90 -21.00 -4.38
N HIS A 199 13.15 -19.74 -4.73
CA HIS A 199 14.05 -19.37 -5.83
C HIS A 199 15.43 -19.99 -5.57
N GLU A 200 16.23 -20.29 -6.60
CA GLU A 200 17.51 -21.02 -6.44
C GLU A 200 18.45 -20.38 -5.39
N GLU A 201 18.42 -19.04 -5.29
CA GLU A 201 19.19 -18.24 -4.32
C GLU A 201 18.72 -18.44 -2.85
N GLU A 202 17.41 -18.59 -2.61
CA GLU A 202 16.85 -18.87 -1.29
C GLU A 202 17.20 -20.29 -0.83
N GLN A 203 17.16 -21.28 -1.74
CA GLN A 203 17.54 -22.66 -1.41
C GLN A 203 19.02 -22.77 -1.01
N GLN A 204 19.90 -22.00 -1.65
CA GLN A 204 21.32 -21.98 -1.29
C GLN A 204 21.54 -21.33 0.09
N LEU A 205 20.78 -20.29 0.42
CA LEU A 205 20.84 -19.68 1.74
C LEU A 205 20.26 -20.60 2.82
N GLU A 206 19.15 -21.27 2.56
CA GLU A 206 18.57 -22.27 3.46
C GLU A 206 19.56 -23.41 3.77
N ARG A 207 20.28 -23.89 2.76
CA ARG A 207 21.39 -24.85 2.96
C ARG A 207 22.50 -24.25 3.82
N THR A 208 22.83 -22.98 3.62
CA THR A 208 23.87 -22.29 4.41
C THR A 208 23.44 -22.11 5.87
N LEU A 209 22.19 -21.72 6.11
CA LEU A 209 21.61 -21.57 7.45
C LEU A 209 21.45 -22.90 8.17
N SER A 210 21.04 -23.96 7.46
CA SER A 210 20.93 -25.30 8.05
C SER A 210 22.29 -25.89 8.42
N LEU A 211 23.34 -25.66 7.61
CA LEU A 211 24.73 -25.98 7.98
C LEU A 211 25.18 -25.21 9.23
N ALA A 212 24.68 -23.99 9.41
CA ALA A 212 24.86 -23.15 10.59
C ALA A 212 23.99 -23.59 11.80
N GLY A 213 23.13 -24.60 11.65
CA GLY A 213 22.20 -25.04 12.70
C GLY A 213 21.04 -24.07 12.95
N ILE A 214 20.80 -23.13 12.02
CA ILE A 214 19.72 -22.14 12.07
C ILE A 214 18.55 -22.66 11.24
N SER A 215 17.37 -22.75 11.84
CA SER A 215 16.15 -23.12 11.13
C SER A 215 15.68 -21.99 10.22
N TRP A 216 15.27 -22.32 9.00
CA TRP A 216 14.67 -21.36 8.08
C TRP A 216 13.33 -20.79 8.60
N ASP A 217 12.53 -21.66 9.25
CA ASP A 217 11.21 -21.30 9.77
C ASP A 217 11.26 -20.61 11.14
N GLU A 218 12.37 -20.75 11.88
CA GLU A 218 12.55 -20.14 13.21
C GLU A 218 13.98 -19.57 13.39
N PRO A 219 14.40 -18.61 12.55
CA PRO A 219 15.80 -18.18 12.50
C PRO A 219 16.25 -17.37 13.73
N LEU A 220 15.29 -16.73 14.43
CA LEU A 220 15.52 -15.97 15.66
C LEU A 220 15.14 -16.74 16.94
N SER A 221 14.92 -18.06 16.88
CA SER A 221 14.46 -18.81 18.05
C SER A 221 15.44 -18.79 19.23
N ALA A 222 14.96 -18.32 20.37
CA ALA A 222 15.61 -18.42 21.66
C ALA A 222 15.71 -19.87 22.14
N ILE A 223 14.73 -20.72 21.85
CA ILE A 223 14.78 -22.16 22.14
C ILE A 223 15.96 -22.80 21.41
N ALA A 224 16.13 -22.52 20.12
CA ALA A 224 17.23 -23.05 19.31
C ALA A 224 18.60 -22.56 19.82
N PHE A 225 18.72 -21.26 20.13
CA PHE A 225 19.92 -20.69 20.74
C PHE A 225 20.24 -21.38 22.07
N LYS A 226 19.25 -21.56 22.96
CA LYS A 226 19.44 -22.22 24.25
C LYS A 226 19.91 -23.67 24.08
N GLN A 227 19.32 -24.42 23.14
CA GLN A 227 19.74 -25.79 22.85
C GLN A 227 21.16 -25.87 22.29
N TRP A 228 21.56 -24.93 21.44
CA TRP A 228 22.94 -24.82 20.99
C TRP A 228 23.88 -24.48 22.16
N HIS A 229 23.54 -23.46 22.95
CA HIS A 229 24.29 -23.01 24.12
C HIS A 229 24.50 -24.13 25.15
N ASP A 230 23.45 -24.91 25.44
CA ASP A 230 23.50 -25.98 26.45
C ASP A 230 24.35 -27.18 26.02
N ARG A 231 24.54 -27.39 24.71
CA ARG A 231 25.42 -28.44 24.16
C ARG A 231 26.90 -28.09 24.25
N GLN A 232 27.25 -26.83 24.50
CA GLN A 232 28.65 -26.40 24.58
C GLN A 232 29.24 -26.74 25.93
N GLY A 233 30.38 -27.45 25.93
CA GLY A 233 31.09 -27.84 27.15
C GLY A 233 31.79 -26.66 27.83
N ILE A 234 32.64 -25.93 27.09
CA ILE A 234 33.37 -24.76 27.58
C ILE A 234 32.84 -23.52 26.87
N LYS A 235 32.16 -22.65 27.62
CA LYS A 235 31.54 -21.43 27.11
C LYS A 235 31.70 -20.25 28.05
N ARG A 236 31.66 -19.04 27.49
CA ARG A 236 31.70 -17.78 28.22
C ARG A 236 30.53 -16.92 27.76
N ASP A 237 29.69 -16.54 28.72
CA ASP A 237 28.55 -15.68 28.46
C ASP A 237 28.82 -14.24 28.88
N GLU A 238 28.43 -13.31 28.03
CA GLU A 238 28.47 -11.87 28.28
C GLU A 238 27.11 -11.26 27.94
N ILE A 239 26.57 -10.47 28.86
CA ILE A 239 25.31 -9.74 28.64
C ILE A 239 25.63 -8.26 28.56
N ALA A 240 25.33 -7.67 27.41
CA ALA A 240 25.48 -6.25 27.15
C ALA A 240 24.13 -5.59 26.88
N ARG A 241 24.02 -4.30 27.22
CA ARG A 241 22.88 -3.48 26.78
C ARG A 241 23.21 -2.94 25.39
N SER A 242 22.32 -3.18 24.43
CA SER A 242 22.46 -2.75 23.04
C SER A 242 21.48 -1.62 22.77
N GLY A 243 21.72 -0.44 23.37
CA GLY A 243 20.77 0.68 23.38
C GLY A 243 19.85 0.70 24.61
N ASP A 244 18.79 1.51 24.56
CA ASP A 244 17.93 1.77 25.72
C ASP A 244 16.95 0.62 26.04
N ASP A 245 16.50 -0.10 25.01
CA ASP A 245 15.45 -1.13 25.13
C ASP A 245 15.88 -2.55 24.70
N LEU A 246 17.13 -2.76 24.29
CA LEU A 246 17.62 -4.07 23.88
C LEU A 246 18.72 -4.61 24.81
N VAL A 247 18.71 -5.92 25.00
CA VAL A 247 19.73 -6.66 25.75
C VAL A 247 20.23 -7.80 24.88
N THR A 248 21.55 -7.92 24.78
CA THR A 248 22.20 -8.94 23.96
C THR A 248 22.99 -9.88 24.85
N LEU A 249 22.71 -11.18 24.72
CA LEU A 249 23.54 -12.25 25.26
C LEU A 249 24.49 -12.72 24.16
N THR A 250 25.79 -12.67 24.44
CA THR A 250 26.84 -13.23 23.57
C THR A 250 27.46 -14.43 24.28
N THR A 251 27.47 -15.58 23.62
CA THR A 251 28.11 -16.80 24.12
C THR A 251 29.30 -17.12 23.22
N THR A 252 30.50 -17.05 23.78
CA THR A 252 31.74 -17.43 23.11
C THR A 252 32.13 -18.85 23.50
N VAL A 253 32.52 -19.66 22.52
CA VAL A 253 33.00 -21.03 22.72
C VAL A 253 34.46 -21.16 22.28
N ALA A 254 35.22 -22.04 22.93
CA ALA A 254 36.63 -22.26 22.59
C ALA A 254 36.80 -23.24 21.41
N GLU A 255 35.88 -24.17 21.25
CA GLU A 255 35.96 -25.29 20.31
C GLU A 255 34.72 -25.34 19.40
N GLY A 256 34.85 -25.97 18.23
CA GLY A 256 33.78 -26.09 17.24
C GLY A 256 33.84 -25.05 16.12
N THR A 257 32.92 -25.19 15.15
CA THR A 257 32.85 -24.37 13.92
C THR A 257 32.42 -22.92 14.21
N ILE A 258 31.59 -22.74 15.23
CA ILE A 258 31.10 -21.44 15.68
C ILE A 258 32.11 -20.90 16.71
N ALA A 259 32.50 -19.64 16.57
CA ALA A 259 33.36 -18.95 17.54
C ALA A 259 32.51 -18.30 18.65
N ASP A 260 31.43 -17.64 18.24
CA ASP A 260 30.47 -17.02 19.13
C ASP A 260 29.10 -16.92 18.46
N GLU A 261 28.06 -16.93 19.28
CA GLU A 261 26.67 -16.69 18.89
C GLU A 261 26.08 -15.62 19.81
N SER A 262 25.31 -14.69 19.25
CA SER A 262 24.60 -13.69 20.02
C SER A 262 23.09 -13.73 19.76
N LEU A 263 22.31 -13.44 20.80
CA LEU A 263 20.87 -13.27 20.75
C LEU A 263 20.50 -11.94 21.41
N THR A 264 19.86 -11.06 20.64
CA THR A 264 19.36 -9.77 21.11
C THR A 264 17.85 -9.86 21.31
N VAL A 265 17.40 -9.43 22.49
CA VAL A 265 15.98 -9.40 22.86
C VAL A 265 15.56 -8.00 23.29
N ARG A 266 14.27 -7.71 23.17
CA ARG A 266 13.64 -6.54 23.77
C ARG A 266 13.54 -6.70 25.29
N LYS A 267 13.92 -5.68 26.04
CA LYS A 267 14.00 -5.73 27.51
C LYS A 267 12.64 -5.87 28.19
N ALA A 268 11.59 -5.35 27.55
CA ALA A 268 10.23 -5.35 28.09
C ALA A 268 9.61 -6.76 28.19
N ASP A 269 9.76 -7.58 27.15
CA ASP A 269 9.04 -8.85 26.95
C ASP A 269 9.97 -10.04 26.60
N PHE A 270 11.28 -9.79 26.43
CA PHE A 270 12.27 -10.78 26.00
C PHE A 270 12.02 -11.36 24.60
N HIS A 271 11.27 -10.63 23.74
CA HIS A 271 11.11 -10.95 22.33
C HIS A 271 12.47 -10.94 21.58
N PRO A 272 12.89 -12.04 20.93
CA PRO A 272 14.08 -12.08 20.09
C PRO A 272 13.94 -11.22 18.84
N VAL A 273 14.79 -10.20 18.70
CA VAL A 273 14.76 -9.25 17.58
C VAL A 273 15.99 -9.36 16.67
N ALA A 274 17.09 -9.94 17.15
CA ALA A 274 18.26 -10.17 16.31
C ALA A 274 19.09 -11.35 16.81
N LYS A 275 19.83 -11.97 15.90
CA LYS A 275 20.74 -13.07 16.15
C LYS A 275 21.98 -12.91 15.27
N SER A 276 23.16 -13.14 15.82
CA SER A 276 24.39 -13.24 15.02
C SER A 276 25.10 -14.55 15.29
N VAL A 277 25.63 -15.18 14.25
CA VAL A 277 26.45 -16.39 14.36
C VAL A 277 27.78 -16.13 13.67
N HIS A 278 28.86 -16.14 14.45
CA HIS A 278 30.20 -15.96 13.93
C HIS A 278 30.88 -17.32 13.73
N PHE A 279 31.15 -17.66 12.48
CA PHE A 279 31.90 -18.85 12.11
C PHE A 279 33.39 -18.54 12.04
N ARG A 280 34.22 -19.49 12.50
CA ARG A 280 35.67 -19.34 12.45
C ARG A 280 36.22 -19.25 11.02
N GLU A 281 35.61 -19.98 10.10
CA GLU A 281 36.10 -20.08 8.70
C GLU A 281 35.13 -19.48 7.66
N ALA A 282 33.83 -19.40 7.99
CA ALA A 282 32.78 -19.05 7.03
C ALA A 282 32.23 -17.62 7.18
N GLY A 283 32.77 -16.80 8.09
CA GLY A 283 32.33 -15.42 8.31
C GLY A 283 31.14 -15.29 9.28
N THR A 284 30.47 -14.15 9.28
CA THR A 284 29.35 -13.86 10.20
C THR A 284 28.02 -13.87 9.44
N ILE A 285 27.02 -14.53 10.03
CA ILE A 285 25.62 -14.44 9.61
C ILE A 285 24.89 -13.58 10.64
N GLU A 286 24.27 -12.50 10.18
CA GLU A 286 23.45 -11.61 11.01
C GLU A 286 22.00 -11.70 10.55
N ILE A 287 21.09 -11.86 11.51
CA ILE A 287 19.66 -11.97 11.28
C ILE A 287 19.01 -10.90 12.15
N ALA A 288 18.25 -10.00 11.54
CA ALA A 288 17.55 -8.93 12.25
C ALA A 288 16.08 -8.90 11.85
N GLU A 289 15.21 -8.73 12.83
CA GLU A 289 13.79 -8.49 12.61
C GLU A 289 13.57 -7.09 12.02
N LEU A 290 12.80 -7.04 10.94
CA LEU A 290 12.33 -5.81 10.31
C LEU A 290 10.88 -5.51 10.70
N ASP A 291 10.07 -6.54 10.90
CA ASP A 291 8.65 -6.41 11.25
C ASP A 291 8.13 -7.68 11.94
N TYR A 292 7.16 -7.53 12.85
CA TYR A 292 6.57 -8.62 13.62
C TYR A 292 5.11 -8.34 13.97
N ALA A 293 4.23 -9.31 13.71
CA ALA A 293 2.83 -9.25 14.10
C ALA A 293 2.26 -10.63 14.43
N VAL A 294 1.33 -10.71 15.37
CA VAL A 294 0.49 -11.90 15.59
C VAL A 294 -0.87 -11.61 14.97
N LEU A 295 -1.20 -12.33 13.90
CA LEU A 295 -2.41 -12.14 13.11
C LEU A 295 -3.47 -13.16 13.53
N GLY A 296 -4.74 -12.75 13.59
CA GLY A 296 -5.85 -13.69 13.73
C GLY A 296 -5.96 -14.59 12.50
N TRP A 297 -6.43 -15.83 12.66
CA TRP A 297 -6.62 -16.79 11.56
C TRP A 297 -7.51 -16.25 10.43
N ASN A 298 -8.45 -15.36 10.72
CA ASN A 298 -9.31 -14.71 9.73
C ASN A 298 -8.57 -13.70 8.83
N ALA A 299 -7.42 -13.19 9.27
CA ALA A 299 -6.60 -12.24 8.51
C ALA A 299 -5.55 -12.94 7.63
N VAL A 300 -5.36 -14.25 7.81
CA VAL A 300 -4.36 -15.04 7.09
C VAL A 300 -5.04 -16.03 6.16
N ASN A 301 -4.60 -16.05 4.90
CA ASN A 301 -5.13 -16.99 3.92
C ASN A 301 -4.79 -18.43 4.33
N ASP A 302 -5.80 -19.29 4.52
CA ASP A 302 -5.63 -20.71 4.86
C ASP A 302 -4.74 -21.46 3.86
N SER A 303 -4.57 -20.97 2.62
CA SER A 303 -3.66 -21.55 1.65
C SER A 303 -2.18 -21.43 2.00
N LEU A 304 -1.82 -20.63 2.99
CA LEU A 304 -0.44 -20.49 3.49
C LEU A 304 -0.01 -21.66 4.38
N PHE A 305 -0.93 -22.55 4.78
CA PHE A 305 -0.64 -23.66 5.69
C PHE A 305 -1.07 -25.01 5.11
N GLU A 306 -0.41 -26.09 5.54
CA GLU A 306 -0.84 -27.44 5.23
C GLU A 306 -2.17 -27.77 5.94
N PRO A 307 -3.12 -28.44 5.27
CA PRO A 307 -4.37 -28.87 5.90
C PRO A 307 -4.08 -29.90 7.00
N LEU A 308 -4.73 -29.74 8.15
CA LEU A 308 -4.64 -30.68 9.27
C LEU A 308 -5.03 -32.08 8.76
N SER A 309 -4.10 -33.03 8.85
CA SER A 309 -4.35 -34.41 8.40
C SER A 309 -5.42 -35.05 9.30
N SER A 310 -6.63 -35.22 8.76
CA SER A 310 -7.67 -36.05 9.37
C SER A 310 -7.14 -37.48 9.49
N GLY A 311 -7.20 -38.06 10.70
CA GLY A 311 -6.64 -39.37 11.01
C GLY A 311 -7.10 -40.52 10.09
N PRO A 312 -6.36 -41.64 10.09
CA PRO A 312 -6.58 -42.74 9.16
C PRO A 312 -7.85 -43.50 9.54
N GLY A 313 -8.93 -43.33 8.77
CA GLY A 313 -10.16 -44.09 9.01
C GLY A 313 -11.40 -43.70 8.21
N ALA A 314 -11.36 -42.69 7.35
CA ALA A 314 -12.47 -42.39 6.45
C ALA A 314 -12.05 -42.66 5.01
N THR A 315 -12.64 -43.69 4.40
CA THR A 315 -12.66 -43.87 2.95
C THR A 315 -13.10 -42.53 2.34
N PRO A 316 -12.28 -41.87 1.51
CA PRO A 316 -12.62 -40.55 1.05
C PRO A 316 -13.87 -40.67 0.15
N PRO A 317 -14.93 -39.85 0.34
CA PRO A 317 -15.73 -39.51 -0.82
C PRO A 317 -14.74 -38.93 -1.84
N ARG A 318 -14.85 -39.32 -3.10
CA ARG A 318 -14.10 -38.67 -4.18
C ARG A 318 -14.50 -37.18 -4.18
N LEU A 319 -13.78 -36.37 -3.41
CA LEU A 319 -13.83 -34.93 -3.48
C LEU A 319 -13.13 -34.59 -4.79
N ALA A 320 -13.90 -34.10 -5.74
CA ALA A 320 -13.34 -33.37 -6.87
C ALA A 320 -12.40 -32.31 -6.29
N ILE A 321 -11.12 -32.41 -6.62
CA ILE A 321 -10.20 -31.29 -6.48
C ILE A 321 -10.93 -30.11 -7.14
N PRO A 322 -11.20 -28.98 -6.47
CA PRO A 322 -11.68 -27.81 -7.18
C PRO A 322 -10.58 -27.45 -8.16
N SER A 323 -10.77 -27.82 -9.42
CA SER A 323 -9.91 -27.41 -10.51
C SER A 323 -9.86 -25.88 -10.45
N LEU A 324 -8.65 -25.33 -10.63
CA LEU A 324 -8.53 -23.90 -10.90
C LEU A 324 -9.52 -23.61 -12.04
N PRO A 325 -10.35 -22.56 -11.90
CA PRO A 325 -11.34 -22.28 -12.92
C PRO A 325 -10.61 -22.08 -14.24
N THR A 326 -11.11 -22.77 -15.25
CA THR A 326 -10.60 -22.69 -16.60
C THR A 326 -10.73 -21.26 -17.10
N ARG A 327 -9.99 -20.93 -18.17
CA ARG A 327 -10.07 -19.60 -18.77
C ARG A 327 -11.51 -19.24 -19.16
N GLU A 328 -12.25 -20.23 -19.67
CA GLU A 328 -13.65 -20.15 -20.06
C GLU A 328 -14.58 -19.87 -18.87
N GLU A 329 -14.41 -20.57 -17.75
CA GLU A 329 -15.20 -20.35 -16.52
C GLU A 329 -14.98 -18.95 -15.92
N LEU A 330 -13.77 -18.42 -16.04
CA LEU A 330 -13.46 -17.03 -15.62
C LEU A 330 -14.01 -15.99 -16.60
N ASP A 331 -14.03 -16.29 -17.90
CA ASP A 331 -14.61 -15.40 -18.92
C ASP A 331 -16.14 -15.34 -18.79
N GLU A 332 -16.78 -16.49 -18.51
CA GLU A 332 -18.19 -16.57 -18.13
C GLU A 332 -18.48 -15.75 -16.86
N ALA A 333 -17.69 -15.93 -15.80
CA ALA A 333 -17.86 -15.19 -14.55
C ALA A 333 -17.74 -13.67 -14.75
N GLU A 334 -16.81 -13.22 -15.60
CA GLU A 334 -16.65 -11.79 -15.91
C GLU A 334 -17.85 -11.24 -16.70
N LEU A 335 -18.30 -11.97 -17.73
CA LEU A 335 -19.43 -11.55 -18.56
C LEU A 335 -20.75 -11.52 -17.77
N GLN A 336 -20.99 -12.52 -16.91
CA GLN A 336 -22.16 -12.55 -16.03
C GLN A 336 -22.12 -11.41 -15.00
N ALA A 337 -20.94 -11.11 -14.42
CA ALA A 337 -20.79 -9.98 -13.52
C ALA A 337 -21.07 -8.64 -14.21
N ARG A 338 -20.52 -8.42 -15.41
CA ARG A 338 -20.78 -7.22 -16.22
C ARG A 338 -22.26 -7.11 -16.57
N LEU A 339 -22.93 -8.21 -16.91
CA LEU A 339 -24.35 -8.24 -17.23
C LEU A 339 -25.23 -7.86 -16.03
N VAL A 340 -24.95 -8.43 -14.85
CA VAL A 340 -25.66 -8.10 -13.61
C VAL A 340 -25.49 -6.61 -13.26
N LEU A 341 -24.28 -6.07 -13.40
CA LEU A 341 -24.00 -4.66 -13.14
C LEU A 341 -24.67 -3.73 -14.16
N SER A 342 -24.69 -4.11 -15.44
CA SER A 342 -25.37 -3.35 -16.49
C SER A 342 -26.89 -3.30 -16.29
N ARG A 343 -27.53 -4.40 -15.87
CA ARG A 343 -28.96 -4.43 -15.51
C ARG A 343 -29.30 -3.55 -14.31
N LEU A 344 -28.33 -3.30 -13.44
CA LEU A 344 -28.48 -2.40 -12.30
C LEU A 344 -28.07 -0.95 -12.63
N ASN A 345 -27.71 -0.66 -13.88
CA ASN A 345 -27.12 0.60 -14.37
C ASN A 345 -25.84 1.03 -13.63
N ALA A 346 -25.20 0.11 -12.92
CA ALA A 346 -23.98 0.37 -12.14
C ALA A 346 -22.73 0.51 -13.04
N ASP A 347 -22.81 0.08 -14.29
CA ASP A 347 -21.80 0.29 -15.33
C ASP A 347 -21.63 1.76 -15.73
N SER A 348 -22.70 2.55 -15.63
CA SER A 348 -22.78 3.91 -16.17
C SER A 348 -22.69 4.97 -15.06
N THR A 349 -23.20 4.65 -13.87
CA THR A 349 -23.31 5.62 -12.76
C THR A 349 -22.22 5.47 -11.70
N GLU A 350 -21.51 4.34 -11.67
CA GLU A 350 -20.58 4.01 -10.57
C GLU A 350 -19.18 3.71 -11.11
N GLN A 351 -18.14 4.09 -10.35
CA GLN A 351 -16.75 3.82 -10.71
C GLN A 351 -16.37 2.40 -10.26
N LEU A 352 -16.76 1.40 -11.04
CA LEU A 352 -16.44 0.00 -10.79
C LEU A 352 -15.29 -0.46 -11.70
N GLN A 353 -14.28 -1.11 -11.11
CA GLN A 353 -13.11 -1.66 -11.82
C GLN A 353 -13.10 -3.18 -11.76
N PHE A 354 -12.87 -3.82 -12.90
CA PHE A 354 -12.75 -5.28 -13.03
C PHE A 354 -11.28 -5.69 -13.14
N SER A 355 -10.85 -6.60 -12.26
CA SER A 355 -9.51 -7.19 -12.30
C SER A 355 -9.59 -8.72 -12.26
N ARG A 356 -8.80 -9.39 -13.09
CA ARG A 356 -8.78 -10.86 -13.18
C ARG A 356 -7.67 -11.40 -12.28
N SER A 357 -8.01 -12.36 -11.42
CA SER A 357 -7.04 -13.17 -10.67
C SER A 357 -7.03 -14.61 -11.20
N ALA A 358 -6.05 -15.41 -10.79
CA ALA A 358 -5.94 -16.82 -11.18
C ALA A 358 -7.11 -17.71 -10.70
N LYS A 359 -8.00 -17.20 -9.82
CA LYS A 359 -9.09 -17.97 -9.21
C LYS A 359 -10.47 -17.29 -9.28
N ALA A 360 -10.53 -16.00 -9.56
CA ALA A 360 -11.76 -15.21 -9.53
C ALA A 360 -11.64 -13.84 -10.22
N ILE A 361 -12.78 -13.24 -10.57
CA ILE A 361 -12.91 -11.84 -11.01
C ILE A 361 -13.14 -10.96 -9.79
N VAL A 362 -12.29 -9.96 -9.58
CA VAL A 362 -12.36 -9.02 -8.48
C VAL A 362 -12.94 -7.69 -8.97
N ILE A 363 -14.06 -7.28 -8.38
CA ILE A 363 -14.80 -6.05 -8.69
C ILE A 363 -14.58 -5.06 -7.54
N ASN A 364 -13.88 -3.97 -7.82
CA ASN A 364 -13.61 -2.91 -6.83
C ASN A 364 -14.43 -1.67 -7.17
N GLY A 365 -14.97 -0.98 -6.17
CA GLY A 365 -15.67 0.27 -6.44
C GLY A 365 -16.18 1.04 -5.23
N VAL A 366 -16.59 2.27 -5.47
CA VAL A 366 -17.19 3.16 -4.47
C VAL A 366 -18.58 3.55 -4.91
N VAL A 367 -19.53 3.48 -3.99
CA VAL A 367 -20.95 3.83 -4.20
C VAL A 367 -21.38 4.90 -3.21
N GLU A 368 -22.41 5.66 -3.55
CA GLU A 368 -22.83 6.80 -2.72
C GLU A 368 -23.46 6.36 -1.39
N THR A 369 -24.36 5.37 -1.42
CA THR A 369 -25.17 4.97 -0.26
C THR A 369 -24.93 3.51 0.16
N LYS A 370 -25.22 3.22 1.43
CA LYS A 370 -25.08 1.88 2.00
C LYS A 370 -26.15 0.91 1.47
N GLU A 371 -27.35 1.40 1.23
CA GLU A 371 -28.46 0.66 0.62
C GLU A 371 -28.10 0.21 -0.79
N ARG A 372 -27.44 1.10 -1.55
CA ARG A 372 -26.96 0.79 -2.90
C ARG A 372 -25.87 -0.27 -2.89
N LYS A 373 -24.89 -0.17 -1.98
CA LYS A 373 -23.87 -1.21 -1.74
C LYS A 373 -24.49 -2.57 -1.48
N ASN A 374 -25.43 -2.65 -0.55
CA ASN A 374 -26.06 -3.92 -0.16
C ASN A 374 -26.82 -4.57 -1.32
N SER A 375 -27.45 -3.75 -2.16
CA SER A 375 -28.19 -4.20 -3.34
C SER A 375 -27.27 -4.79 -4.42
N LEU A 376 -26.10 -4.17 -4.66
CA LEU A 376 -25.07 -4.69 -5.57
C LEU A 376 -24.44 -5.98 -5.05
N LEU A 377 -24.09 -6.02 -3.75
CA LEU A 377 -23.53 -7.22 -3.12
C LEU A 377 -24.50 -8.40 -3.12
N ALA A 378 -25.81 -8.15 -2.95
CA ALA A 378 -26.83 -9.19 -2.98
C ALA A 378 -26.95 -9.87 -4.35
N GLN A 379 -26.76 -9.11 -5.43
CA GLN A 379 -26.84 -9.58 -6.82
C GLN A 379 -25.52 -10.20 -7.32
N LEU A 380 -24.37 -9.78 -6.77
CA LEU A 380 -23.05 -10.31 -7.14
C LEU A 380 -22.67 -11.59 -6.37
N ARG A 381 -23.13 -11.76 -5.13
CA ARG A 381 -22.82 -12.94 -4.28
C ARG A 381 -23.22 -14.31 -4.88
N PRO A 382 -24.30 -14.45 -5.65
CA PRO A 382 -24.67 -15.74 -6.26
C PRO A 382 -23.76 -16.17 -7.42
N LEU A 383 -22.92 -15.27 -7.95
CA LEU A 383 -22.10 -15.57 -9.13
C LEU A 383 -20.86 -16.39 -8.74
N PRO A 384 -20.61 -17.54 -9.41
CA PRO A 384 -19.40 -18.31 -9.18
C PRO A 384 -18.16 -17.53 -9.64
N HIS A 385 -17.05 -17.69 -8.93
CA HIS A 385 -15.76 -17.06 -9.26
C HIS A 385 -15.76 -15.52 -9.30
N VAL A 386 -16.70 -14.84 -8.64
CA VAL A 386 -16.75 -13.37 -8.53
C VAL A 386 -16.54 -12.94 -7.06
N MET A 387 -15.63 -12.00 -6.85
CA MET A 387 -15.35 -11.38 -5.56
C MET A 387 -15.58 -9.87 -5.67
N SER A 388 -16.43 -9.31 -4.81
CA SER A 388 -16.80 -7.89 -4.85
C SER A 388 -16.32 -7.13 -3.61
N SER A 389 -15.52 -6.09 -3.80
CA SER A 389 -15.04 -5.15 -2.79
C SER A 389 -15.60 -3.75 -3.08
N ILE A 390 -16.85 -3.53 -2.68
CA ILE A 390 -17.59 -2.27 -2.89
C ILE A 390 -17.74 -1.53 -1.56
N PHE A 391 -17.42 -0.23 -1.52
CA PHE A 391 -17.48 0.63 -0.33
C PHE A 391 -18.51 1.76 -0.51
N SER A 392 -19.23 2.16 0.55
CA SER A 392 -20.08 3.36 0.48
C SER A 392 -19.32 4.64 0.85
N LEU A 393 -19.77 5.82 0.37
CA LEU A 393 -19.20 7.11 0.74
C LEU A 393 -19.34 7.40 2.25
N GLU A 394 -20.39 6.90 2.87
CA GLU A 394 -20.58 6.93 4.33
C GLU A 394 -19.56 6.06 5.07
N GLU A 395 -19.22 4.88 4.55
CA GLU A 395 -18.18 4.02 5.15
C GLU A 395 -16.77 4.58 4.95
N LEU A 396 -16.55 5.29 3.83
CA LEU A 396 -15.32 6.04 3.57
C LEU A 396 -15.22 7.30 4.43
N SER A 397 -16.32 8.03 4.64
CA SER A 397 -16.36 9.25 5.45
C SER A 397 -16.40 8.96 6.96
N ALA A 398 -17.05 7.89 7.40
CA ALA A 398 -16.98 7.41 8.79
C ALA A 398 -15.57 6.91 9.16
N ARG A 399 -14.77 6.50 8.17
CA ARG A 399 -13.34 6.22 8.32
C ARG A 399 -12.43 7.44 8.08
N GLY A 400 -13.00 8.56 7.64
CA GLY A 400 -12.28 9.77 7.20
C GLY A 400 -12.69 11.07 7.89
N ALA A 401 -13.46 11.04 8.98
CA ALA A 401 -13.88 12.23 9.71
C ALA A 401 -12.75 12.80 10.60
N SER A 402 -11.65 13.18 9.97
CA SER A 402 -10.67 14.16 10.45
C SER A 402 -9.93 14.71 9.24
N GLN A 403 -10.68 15.39 8.36
CA GLN A 403 -10.23 16.56 7.61
C GLN A 403 -11.42 17.04 6.75
N PRO A 404 -11.75 18.34 6.75
CA PRO A 404 -12.46 18.91 5.61
C PRO A 404 -11.51 18.78 4.42
N SER A 405 -11.86 17.94 3.45
CA SER A 405 -11.22 17.97 2.15
C SER A 405 -11.21 19.42 1.71
N SER A 406 -10.02 20.01 1.60
CA SER A 406 -9.84 21.16 0.75
C SER A 406 -10.27 20.67 -0.62
N LEU A 407 -11.51 21.01 -0.99
CA LEU A 407 -11.89 21.03 -2.38
C LEU A 407 -10.75 21.76 -3.06
N ALA A 408 -10.11 21.07 -4.00
CA ALA A 408 -9.29 21.72 -4.99
C ALA A 408 -10.10 22.94 -5.41
N SER A 409 -9.60 24.12 -5.03
CA SER A 409 -10.03 25.34 -5.67
C SER A 409 -9.77 25.05 -7.13
N VAL A 410 -10.83 24.79 -7.89
CA VAL A 410 -10.81 24.98 -9.33
C VAL A 410 -10.21 26.35 -9.47
N GLN A 411 -8.97 26.40 -9.96
CA GLN A 411 -8.31 27.65 -10.25
C GLN A 411 -9.19 28.25 -11.34
N GLU A 412 -10.04 29.18 -10.94
CA GLU A 412 -10.85 29.99 -11.82
C GLU A 412 -9.85 30.84 -12.60
N TYR A 413 -9.33 30.26 -13.69
CA TYR A 413 -8.75 31.03 -14.76
C TYR A 413 -9.90 31.89 -15.31
N SER A 414 -10.01 33.10 -14.78
CA SER A 414 -10.60 34.21 -15.51
C SER A 414 -9.68 34.54 -16.70
N ASP A 415 -9.65 33.65 -17.68
CA ASP A 415 -9.47 34.10 -19.05
C ASP A 415 -10.81 34.67 -19.48
N VAL A 416 -10.80 35.88 -20.05
CA VAL A 416 -12.00 36.54 -20.59
C VAL A 416 -12.71 35.56 -21.51
N ALA A 417 -13.82 34.98 -21.01
CA ALA A 417 -14.55 33.93 -21.70
C ALA A 417 -15.09 34.48 -23.02
N ARG A 418 -14.47 34.07 -24.13
CA ARG A 418 -15.01 34.36 -25.45
C ARG A 418 -16.33 33.60 -25.60
N PRO A 419 -17.38 34.21 -26.18
CA PRO A 419 -18.61 33.49 -26.51
C PRO A 419 -18.32 32.19 -27.22
N SER A 420 -18.96 31.11 -26.79
CA SER A 420 -19.00 29.90 -27.62
C SER A 420 -19.81 30.15 -28.91
N PRO A 421 -19.59 29.37 -29.98
CA PRO A 421 -20.42 29.44 -31.19
C PRO A 421 -21.93 29.30 -30.90
N LEU A 422 -22.29 28.46 -29.92
CA LEU A 422 -23.67 28.32 -29.45
C LEU A 422 -24.18 29.59 -28.75
N GLU A 423 -23.39 30.18 -27.84
CA GLU A 423 -23.76 31.43 -27.15
C GLU A 423 -23.97 32.58 -28.13
N GLU A 424 -23.12 32.69 -29.16
CA GLU A 424 -23.25 33.72 -30.19
C GLU A 424 -24.50 33.51 -31.06
N LEU A 425 -24.86 32.26 -31.37
CA LEU A 425 -26.12 31.92 -32.05
C LEU A 425 -27.34 32.29 -31.21
N PHE A 426 -27.33 31.97 -29.92
CA PHE A 426 -28.46 32.23 -29.03
C PHE A 426 -28.61 33.72 -28.69
N ARG A 427 -27.50 34.47 -28.58
CA ARG A 427 -27.54 35.94 -28.47
C ARG A 427 -28.21 36.59 -29.68
N ARG A 428 -27.88 36.15 -30.90
CA ARG A 428 -28.51 36.65 -32.13
C ARG A 428 -30.02 36.45 -32.17
N HIS A 429 -30.53 35.43 -31.48
CA HIS A 429 -31.97 35.09 -31.43
C HIS A 429 -32.66 35.50 -30.11
N ALA A 430 -32.04 36.39 -29.32
CA ALA A 430 -32.57 36.91 -28.06
C ALA A 430 -33.01 35.82 -27.04
N ARG A 431 -32.30 34.69 -27.02
CA ARG A 431 -32.55 33.59 -26.08
C ARG A 431 -31.93 33.86 -24.71
N THR A 432 -32.47 33.20 -23.69
CA THR A 432 -32.03 33.33 -22.30
C THR A 432 -30.76 32.53 -22.03
N GLN A 433 -29.92 33.00 -21.10
CA GLN A 433 -28.72 32.27 -20.66
C GLN A 433 -29.05 30.87 -20.10
N THR A 434 -30.25 30.71 -19.54
CA THR A 434 -30.77 29.43 -19.04
C THR A 434 -31.05 28.44 -20.16
N GLU A 435 -31.60 28.88 -21.30
CA GLU A 435 -31.82 28.01 -22.48
C GLU A 435 -30.49 27.58 -23.11
N VAL A 436 -29.51 28.48 -23.19
CA VAL A 436 -28.15 28.13 -23.65
C VAL A 436 -27.56 27.05 -22.73
N SER A 437 -27.63 27.28 -21.43
CA SER A 437 -27.06 26.36 -20.43
C SER A 437 -27.75 24.99 -20.41
N SER A 438 -29.05 24.91 -20.73
CA SER A 438 -29.75 23.63 -20.85
C SER A 438 -29.37 22.89 -22.11
N VAL A 439 -29.30 23.58 -23.26
CA VAL A 439 -28.91 22.96 -24.55
C VAL A 439 -27.45 22.52 -24.52
N SER A 440 -26.55 23.33 -23.97
CA SER A 440 -25.14 22.95 -23.76
C SER A 440 -25.01 21.69 -22.91
N ARG A 441 -25.76 21.58 -21.82
CA ARG A 441 -25.76 20.37 -20.98
C ARG A 441 -26.29 19.16 -21.74
N GLN A 442 -27.41 19.30 -22.43
CA GLN A 442 -28.01 18.19 -23.20
C GLN A 442 -27.05 17.66 -24.29
N VAL A 443 -26.39 18.55 -25.04
CA VAL A 443 -25.42 18.16 -26.07
C VAL A 443 -24.19 17.49 -25.44
N LEU A 444 -23.68 18.02 -24.32
CA LEU A 444 -22.53 17.45 -23.63
C LEU A 444 -22.84 16.07 -23.03
N ASP A 445 -23.98 15.92 -22.35
CA ASP A 445 -24.43 14.69 -21.71
C ASP A 445 -24.64 13.60 -22.77
N ALA A 446 -25.28 13.93 -23.89
CA ALA A 446 -25.47 13.00 -25.01
C ALA A 446 -24.12 12.57 -25.64
N ALA A 447 -23.21 13.52 -25.90
CA ALA A 447 -21.89 13.21 -26.45
C ALA A 447 -21.02 12.35 -25.50
N LEU A 448 -21.14 12.55 -24.19
CA LEU A 448 -20.48 11.72 -23.18
C LEU A 448 -21.05 10.31 -23.17
N ALA A 449 -22.38 10.16 -23.20
CA ALA A 449 -23.04 8.86 -23.29
C ALA A 449 -22.60 8.11 -24.56
N VAL A 450 -22.63 8.76 -25.73
CA VAL A 450 -22.16 8.19 -27.00
C VAL A 450 -20.71 7.70 -26.92
N GLN A 451 -19.82 8.46 -26.27
CA GLN A 451 -18.43 8.06 -26.08
C GLN A 451 -18.27 6.87 -25.13
N GLN A 452 -18.97 6.88 -24.00
CA GLN A 452 -18.94 5.82 -23.01
C GLN A 452 -19.40 4.49 -23.61
N GLU A 453 -20.58 4.49 -24.25
CA GLU A 453 -21.15 3.29 -24.86
C GLU A 453 -20.31 2.76 -26.03
N SER A 454 -19.77 3.66 -26.87
CA SER A 454 -18.84 3.29 -27.94
C SER A 454 -17.56 2.61 -27.42
N SER A 455 -17.07 3.07 -26.26
CA SER A 455 -15.90 2.49 -25.60
C SER A 455 -16.21 1.13 -24.98
N ALA A 456 -17.37 1.00 -24.30
CA ALA A 456 -17.83 -0.25 -23.71
C ALA A 456 -18.00 -1.35 -24.78
N VAL A 457 -18.63 -1.03 -25.92
CA VAL A 457 -18.76 -1.97 -27.04
C VAL A 457 -17.39 -2.40 -27.57
N THR A 458 -16.45 -1.46 -27.70
CA THR A 458 -15.10 -1.76 -28.20
C THR A 458 -14.29 -2.61 -27.22
N GLU A 459 -14.38 -2.35 -25.91
CA GLU A 459 -13.72 -3.14 -24.88
C GLU A 459 -14.24 -4.58 -24.85
N LEU A 460 -15.57 -4.77 -24.94
CA LEU A 460 -16.18 -6.09 -25.01
C LEU A 460 -15.67 -6.88 -26.23
N TRP A 461 -15.55 -6.24 -27.39
CA TRP A 461 -14.99 -6.86 -28.59
C TRP A 461 -13.50 -7.17 -28.50
N GLN A 462 -12.71 -6.27 -27.92
CA GLN A 462 -11.28 -6.48 -27.77
C GLN A 462 -10.98 -7.63 -26.79
N ARG A 463 -11.83 -7.79 -25.77
CA ARG A 463 -11.63 -8.77 -24.69
C ARG A 463 -12.27 -10.13 -24.94
N PHE A 464 -13.43 -10.16 -25.59
CA PHE A 464 -14.24 -11.37 -25.83
C PHE A 464 -14.60 -11.54 -27.32
N GLY A 465 -13.71 -11.11 -28.21
CA GLY A 465 -13.93 -11.14 -29.65
C GLY A 465 -14.12 -12.54 -30.25
N PRO A 466 -14.34 -12.63 -31.58
CA PRO A 466 -14.82 -13.86 -32.24
C PRO A 466 -13.87 -15.05 -32.15
N ASP A 467 -12.59 -14.82 -31.85
CA ASP A 467 -11.56 -15.86 -31.65
C ASP A 467 -11.52 -16.40 -30.22
N SER A 468 -12.45 -15.98 -29.35
CA SER A 468 -12.52 -16.42 -27.95
C SER A 468 -13.40 -17.67 -27.84
N ASP A 469 -12.87 -18.76 -27.30
CA ASP A 469 -13.63 -19.97 -26.99
C ASP A 469 -14.58 -19.71 -25.81
N LEU A 470 -15.72 -19.06 -26.08
CA LEU A 470 -16.75 -18.77 -25.09
C LEU A 470 -17.75 -19.91 -25.01
N ASN A 471 -18.13 -20.30 -23.79
CA ASN A 471 -19.22 -21.25 -23.58
C ASN A 471 -20.59 -20.61 -23.87
N GLU A 472 -21.63 -21.44 -24.04
CA GLU A 472 -23.00 -21.00 -24.35
C GLU A 472 -23.55 -19.89 -23.41
N PRO A 473 -23.42 -19.98 -22.06
CA PRO A 473 -23.89 -18.91 -21.17
C PRO A 473 -23.07 -17.62 -21.28
N ALA A 474 -21.75 -17.70 -21.51
CA ALA A 474 -20.91 -16.53 -21.77
C ALA A 474 -21.28 -15.84 -23.09
N GLN A 475 -21.54 -16.61 -24.16
CA GLN A 475 -21.98 -16.07 -25.45
C GLN A 475 -23.34 -15.36 -25.32
N ALA A 476 -24.29 -15.95 -24.59
CA ALA A 476 -25.58 -15.33 -24.32
C ALA A 476 -25.43 -14.01 -23.55
N ALA A 477 -24.59 -13.97 -22.52
CA ALA A 477 -24.32 -12.76 -21.74
C ALA A 477 -23.62 -11.67 -22.56
N LEU A 478 -22.62 -12.04 -23.38
CA LEU A 478 -21.94 -11.11 -24.28
C LEU A 478 -22.92 -10.50 -25.29
N LYS A 479 -23.80 -11.32 -25.88
CA LYS A 479 -24.82 -10.84 -26.81
C LYS A 479 -25.78 -9.85 -26.14
N GLU A 480 -26.29 -10.17 -24.95
CA GLU A 480 -27.19 -9.28 -24.21
C GLU A 480 -26.50 -7.96 -23.83
N LEU A 481 -25.23 -8.01 -23.42
CA LEU A 481 -24.42 -6.82 -23.12
C LEU A 481 -24.23 -5.95 -24.37
N LEU A 482 -23.85 -6.54 -25.51
CA LEU A 482 -23.67 -5.82 -26.76
C LEU A 482 -24.99 -5.19 -27.25
N GLU A 483 -26.11 -5.90 -27.15
CA GLU A 483 -27.44 -5.37 -27.48
C GLU A 483 -27.83 -4.21 -26.55
N THR A 484 -27.52 -4.32 -25.26
CA THR A 484 -27.81 -3.28 -24.26
C THR A 484 -27.00 -2.01 -24.52
N HIS A 485 -25.67 -2.13 -24.66
CA HIS A 485 -24.81 -0.99 -24.95
C HIS A 485 -25.09 -0.38 -26.33
N SER A 486 -25.44 -1.20 -27.33
CA SER A 486 -25.87 -0.69 -28.63
C SER A 486 -27.16 0.12 -28.53
N ARG A 487 -28.12 -0.29 -27.71
CA ARG A 487 -29.37 0.44 -27.52
C ARG A 487 -29.10 1.79 -26.86
N LYS A 488 -28.33 1.79 -25.77
CA LYS A 488 -27.89 3.02 -25.09
C LYS A 488 -27.11 3.96 -26.02
N LEU A 489 -26.24 3.42 -26.88
CA LEU A 489 -25.54 4.19 -27.92
C LEU A 489 -26.52 4.84 -28.91
N SER A 490 -27.51 4.08 -29.39
CA SER A 490 -28.53 4.62 -30.31
C SER A 490 -29.35 5.72 -29.62
N ASP A 491 -29.79 5.50 -28.38
CA ASP A 491 -30.55 6.47 -27.60
C ASP A 491 -29.75 7.76 -27.37
N GLY A 492 -28.44 7.64 -27.10
CA GLY A 492 -27.52 8.78 -26.98
C GLY A 492 -27.37 9.56 -28.29
N LEU A 493 -27.21 8.86 -29.42
CA LEU A 493 -27.13 9.48 -30.75
C LEU A 493 -28.44 10.19 -31.14
N ASP A 494 -29.59 9.61 -30.80
CA ASP A 494 -30.90 10.22 -31.04
C ASP A 494 -31.11 11.47 -30.19
N ALA A 495 -30.68 11.45 -28.91
CA ALA A 495 -30.72 12.60 -28.04
C ALA A 495 -29.79 13.73 -28.52
N GLU A 496 -28.61 13.38 -29.03
CA GLU A 496 -27.67 14.33 -29.62
C GLU A 496 -28.23 14.96 -30.91
N GLU A 497 -28.78 14.14 -31.81
CA GLU A 497 -29.43 14.59 -33.05
C GLU A 497 -30.59 15.54 -32.77
N GLN A 498 -31.44 15.22 -31.78
CA GLN A 498 -32.54 16.09 -31.34
C GLN A 498 -32.03 17.45 -30.82
N ALA A 499 -30.98 17.45 -30.00
CA ALA A 499 -30.39 18.68 -29.46
C ALA A 499 -29.79 19.54 -30.59
N VAL A 500 -29.12 18.91 -31.56
CA VAL A 500 -28.52 19.60 -32.71
C VAL A 500 -29.58 20.14 -33.67
N HIS A 501 -30.66 19.39 -33.91
CA HIS A 501 -31.78 19.90 -34.71
C HIS A 501 -32.46 21.10 -34.06
N ALA A 502 -32.63 21.11 -32.73
CA ALA A 502 -33.17 22.25 -32.01
C ALA A 502 -32.32 23.53 -32.22
N ILE A 503 -31.00 23.38 -32.35
CA ILE A 503 -30.09 24.47 -32.67
C ILE A 503 -30.24 24.91 -34.13
N ASN A 504 -30.29 23.96 -35.08
CA ASN A 504 -30.44 24.27 -36.51
C ASN A 504 -31.79 24.92 -36.85
N LEU A 505 -32.87 24.60 -36.12
CA LEU A 505 -34.18 25.24 -36.29
C LEU A 505 -34.17 26.75 -35.98
N LEU A 506 -33.20 27.22 -35.20
CA LEU A 506 -33.01 28.65 -34.93
C LEU A 506 -32.33 29.35 -36.12
N GLU A 507 -31.51 28.67 -36.91
CA GLU A 507 -30.82 29.24 -38.06
C GLU A 507 -31.62 29.05 -39.35
N SER A 508 -32.44 30.05 -39.70
CA SER A 508 -33.27 30.06 -40.92
C SER A 508 -32.48 30.26 -42.23
N SER A 509 -31.30 29.64 -42.40
CA SER A 509 -30.48 29.75 -43.63
C SER A 509 -30.33 28.39 -44.33
N PRO A 510 -30.41 28.34 -45.68
CA PRO A 510 -30.29 27.10 -46.41
C PRO A 510 -28.87 26.54 -46.30
N PRO A 511 -28.68 25.20 -46.38
CA PRO A 511 -27.38 24.57 -46.24
C PRO A 511 -26.47 25.04 -47.40
N GLY A 512 -25.53 25.93 -47.09
CA GLY A 512 -24.41 26.22 -47.97
C GLY A 512 -23.56 24.96 -48.06
N SER A 513 -23.38 24.46 -49.28
CA SER A 513 -22.55 23.29 -49.59
C SER A 513 -21.16 23.44 -48.98
N LEU A 514 -20.85 22.61 -47.98
CA LEU A 514 -19.57 22.55 -47.30
C LEU A 514 -18.74 21.35 -47.81
N PRO A 515 -17.40 21.40 -47.65
CA PRO A 515 -16.49 20.41 -48.18
C PRO A 515 -16.72 19.06 -47.51
N ALA A 516 -16.77 18.00 -48.31
CA ALA A 516 -16.78 16.63 -47.82
C ALA A 516 -15.58 16.41 -46.89
N LEU A 517 -15.84 16.00 -45.65
CA LEU A 517 -14.82 15.48 -44.74
C LEU A 517 -14.08 14.34 -45.45
N GLU A 518 -12.75 14.41 -45.47
CA GLU A 518 -11.87 13.39 -46.05
C GLU A 518 -12.17 12.01 -45.43
N ALA A 519 -13.01 11.24 -46.12
CA ALA A 519 -13.36 9.88 -45.80
C ALA A 519 -12.29 8.94 -46.34
N ASP A 520 -11.11 8.88 -45.71
CA ASP A 520 -10.06 7.97 -46.21
C ASP A 520 -9.19 7.29 -45.15
N LYS A 521 -9.71 7.10 -43.93
CA LYS A 521 -9.11 6.15 -42.97
C LYS A 521 -10.18 5.24 -42.37
N PRO A 522 -9.95 3.93 -42.27
CA PRO A 522 -10.79 3.05 -41.48
C PRO A 522 -10.72 3.52 -40.02
N GLN A 523 -11.82 4.08 -39.52
CA GLN A 523 -11.89 4.61 -38.17
C GLN A 523 -12.63 3.63 -37.27
N THR A 524 -12.09 3.42 -36.08
CA THR A 524 -12.75 2.64 -35.03
C THR A 524 -13.95 3.41 -34.48
N LEU A 525 -14.92 2.69 -33.91
CA LEU A 525 -16.11 3.28 -33.28
C LEU A 525 -15.71 4.33 -32.21
N THR A 526 -14.70 4.02 -31.39
CA THR A 526 -14.14 4.92 -30.38
C THR A 526 -13.50 6.18 -30.96
N ALA A 527 -12.74 6.05 -32.05
CA ALA A 527 -12.13 7.21 -32.71
C ALA A 527 -13.19 8.13 -33.32
N ALA A 528 -14.28 7.56 -33.88
CA ALA A 528 -15.42 8.33 -34.35
C ALA A 528 -16.16 9.04 -33.21
N ALA A 529 -16.37 8.38 -32.09
CA ALA A 529 -17.04 8.98 -30.93
C ALA A 529 -16.20 10.11 -30.29
N ALA A 530 -14.87 9.95 -30.24
CA ALA A 530 -13.98 11.00 -29.76
C ALA A 530 -14.00 12.25 -30.66
N ARG A 531 -14.06 12.08 -31.99
CA ARG A 531 -14.22 13.20 -32.92
C ARG A 531 -15.56 13.90 -32.76
N ASN A 532 -16.65 13.13 -32.67
CA ASN A 532 -17.98 13.67 -32.39
C ASN A 532 -17.99 14.52 -31.11
N ARG A 533 -17.43 14.00 -30.00
CA ARG A 533 -17.28 14.74 -28.74
C ARG A 533 -16.47 16.03 -28.91
N ALA A 534 -15.41 16.01 -29.72
CA ALA A 534 -14.62 17.20 -29.99
C ALA A 534 -15.42 18.28 -30.72
N LEU A 535 -16.26 17.91 -31.69
CA LEU A 535 -17.17 18.82 -32.38
C LEU A 535 -18.23 19.41 -31.42
N CYS A 536 -18.80 18.59 -30.54
CA CYS A 536 -19.75 19.05 -29.51
C CYS A 536 -19.07 19.98 -28.50
N SER A 537 -17.83 19.69 -28.12
CA SER A 537 -17.03 20.57 -27.25
C SER A 537 -16.70 21.90 -27.94
N GLU A 538 -16.41 21.90 -29.25
CA GLU A 538 -16.18 23.12 -30.03
C GLU A 538 -17.45 23.99 -30.15
N LEU A 539 -18.62 23.38 -30.23
CA LEU A 539 -19.90 24.10 -30.26
C LEU A 539 -20.18 24.83 -28.93
N ILE A 540 -19.84 24.20 -27.81
CA ILE A 540 -20.18 24.64 -26.45
C ILE A 540 -19.09 25.50 -25.81
N ALA A 541 -17.80 25.28 -26.15
CA ALA A 541 -16.67 26.00 -25.57
C ALA A 541 -16.24 27.19 -26.45
N GLY A 542 -15.76 28.27 -25.81
CA GLY A 542 -15.12 29.37 -26.52
C GLY A 542 -13.77 28.92 -27.10
N ALA A 543 -13.64 28.92 -28.43
CA ALA A 543 -12.45 28.41 -29.11
C ALA A 543 -11.17 29.26 -28.84
N GLN A 544 -10.03 28.59 -28.65
CA GLN A 544 -8.69 29.23 -28.59
C GLN A 544 -8.16 29.64 -29.98
N SER A 545 -8.70 29.10 -31.08
CA SER A 545 -8.28 29.42 -32.46
C SER A 545 -9.47 29.40 -33.43
N SER A 546 -9.82 30.58 -33.95
CA SER A 546 -10.82 30.92 -35.00
C SER A 546 -12.17 30.17 -34.95
N PRO A 547 -13.27 30.80 -34.49
CA PRO A 547 -14.55 30.13 -34.33
C PRO A 547 -15.20 29.83 -35.69
N ARG A 548 -15.36 28.54 -36.02
CA ARG A 548 -16.26 28.13 -37.09
C ARG A 548 -17.70 28.50 -36.71
N PRO A 549 -18.55 28.88 -37.66
CA PRO A 549 -19.94 29.22 -37.35
C PRO A 549 -20.70 27.98 -36.88
N ALA A 550 -21.66 28.16 -35.97
CA ALA A 550 -22.40 27.08 -35.34
C ALA A 550 -23.04 26.11 -36.36
N HIS A 551 -23.67 26.59 -37.45
CA HIS A 551 -24.20 25.73 -38.52
C HIS A 551 -23.17 24.76 -39.13
N ALA A 552 -21.92 25.19 -39.31
CA ALA A 552 -20.88 24.35 -39.90
C ALA A 552 -20.47 23.24 -38.92
N ILE A 553 -20.48 23.55 -37.62
CA ILE A 553 -20.18 22.58 -36.56
C ILE A 553 -21.35 21.60 -36.40
N THR A 554 -22.60 22.07 -36.33
CA THR A 554 -23.79 21.23 -36.21
C THR A 554 -23.98 20.30 -37.41
N SER A 555 -23.71 20.77 -38.63
CA SER A 555 -23.73 19.91 -39.82
C SER A 555 -22.68 18.79 -39.73
N ASN A 556 -21.46 19.09 -39.26
CA ASN A 556 -20.42 18.07 -39.08
C ASN A 556 -20.79 17.07 -37.97
N ILE A 557 -21.47 17.53 -36.92
CA ILE A 557 -21.98 16.64 -35.86
C ILE A 557 -23.00 15.65 -36.45
N LEU A 558 -23.96 16.12 -37.25
CA LEU A 558 -24.95 15.24 -37.90
C LEU A 558 -24.30 14.20 -38.82
N THR A 559 -23.31 14.59 -39.63
CA THR A 559 -22.53 13.64 -40.44
C THR A 559 -21.78 12.64 -39.57
N SER A 560 -21.22 13.08 -38.44
CA SER A 560 -20.54 12.19 -37.49
C SER A 560 -21.50 11.22 -36.81
N ILE A 561 -22.75 11.61 -36.54
CA ILE A 561 -23.81 10.74 -36.00
C ILE A 561 -24.16 9.64 -37.00
N GLU A 562 -24.33 9.97 -38.29
CA GLU A 562 -24.59 8.99 -39.35
C GLU A 562 -23.43 7.99 -39.49
N GLU A 563 -22.19 8.48 -39.42
CA GLU A 563 -20.99 7.64 -39.41
C GLU A 563 -20.99 6.66 -38.21
N LEU A 564 -21.29 7.16 -37.01
CA LEU A 564 -21.37 6.35 -35.80
C LEU A 564 -22.46 5.28 -35.88
N ARG A 565 -23.65 5.63 -36.37
CA ARG A 565 -24.73 4.65 -36.62
C ARG A 565 -24.30 3.56 -37.60
N ARG A 566 -23.56 3.92 -38.66
CA ARG A 566 -23.03 2.94 -39.62
C ARG A 566 -21.98 2.03 -38.98
N LEU A 567 -21.03 2.58 -38.23
CA LEU A 567 -19.99 1.81 -37.55
C LEU A 567 -20.58 0.87 -36.48
N ALA A 568 -21.57 1.33 -35.70
CA ALA A 568 -22.25 0.53 -34.70
C ALA A 568 -23.04 -0.65 -35.32
N ARG A 569 -23.72 -0.45 -36.46
CA ARG A 569 -24.39 -1.54 -37.17
C ARG A 569 -23.40 -2.58 -37.70
N ASN A 570 -22.23 -2.14 -38.17
CA ASN A 570 -21.19 -3.04 -38.68
C ASN A 570 -20.52 -3.86 -37.57
N SER A 571 -20.34 -3.28 -36.38
CA SER A 571 -19.79 -4.04 -35.25
C SER A 571 -20.78 -5.12 -34.80
N LEU A 572 -22.09 -4.87 -34.79
CA LEU A 572 -23.10 -5.85 -34.39
C LEU A 572 -23.40 -6.93 -35.44
N SER A 573 -23.31 -6.60 -36.73
CA SER A 573 -23.56 -7.59 -37.79
C SER A 573 -22.46 -8.66 -37.87
N THR A 574 -21.27 -8.36 -37.34
CA THR A 574 -20.18 -9.32 -37.17
C THR A 574 -20.50 -10.37 -36.09
N THR A 575 -21.44 -10.10 -35.18
CA THR A 575 -21.84 -10.99 -34.06
C THR A 575 -22.80 -12.12 -34.46
N ILE A 576 -23.56 -11.99 -35.55
CA ILE A 576 -24.67 -12.91 -35.90
C ILE A 576 -24.23 -14.00 -36.90
N ARG A 577 -22.95 -14.03 -37.30
CA ARG A 577 -22.45 -14.96 -38.32
C ARG A 577 -21.78 -16.19 -37.76
#